data_AF-A0A847LLQ1-F1
#
_entry.id   AF-A0A847LLQ1-F1
#
_cell.length_a   1.000
_cell.length_b   1.000
_cell.length_c   1.000
_cell.angle_alpha   90.00
_cell.angle_beta   90.00
_cell.angle_gamma   90.00
#
_symmetry.space_group_name_H-M   'P 1'
#
loop_
_entity.id
_entity.type
_entity.pdbx_description
1 polymer ?
#
loop_
_entity_poly.entity_id
_entity_poly.type
_entity_poly.pdbx_seq_one_letter_code
_entity_poly.pdbx_strand_id
1 'polypeptide(L)'
;MEKASFDDIVRNLLVFLKGQVPSLQTKTSREDLIRQIQSIVYMLRTSIIQLEGAAFSDPRNTPEFKNLIQEFEGLKRTNQRLEESLFLEMNKTQRLTAEMEKLSTVTATREERSPQDEQRIAELLNQIEELKVQVRQASQAPSPALPLEEKLKLESDLQGAASQAYAVRRELEARDKELAEVKDLLRAASQENQAEREKARLLAMQLEQAKNQVTNMEYQLGQAVNKPLPSRTEDLEKIRELREEIARLQASLNARPTQEVFNNLQAAAEAKVAFLEQSIAEWQKKAKERSVLLEQAPEQIEALKREKMQLEQRLIDMEATVRRLTANREKTLKEAAQRSPALKSEEYVFFFEVLSSIANRLNKSPENKDIRQKAEEAIAILEKSHAIDGIPTTGTSFDEKLHKVVRSFHTTLVEDGTIVHEVSRGFKTAEHVIQRAIVWIAKSKFRCSECSTIGRPQDYFCHKCGMELCAPDGTTKKKLPPLPATVDLCLPLIDYCMTQRRIQEANDLLAYLAKEHPDHPAIQKRRSVLAQLSAPPTPA
;
A
#
# COMPACT_ATOMS: atom_id res chain seq x y z
N MET A 1 -42.68 34.02 -3.64
CA MET A 1 -42.09 32.83 -3.00
C MET A 1 -40.99 32.34 -3.92
N GLU A 2 -39.73 32.54 -3.55
CA GLU A 2 -38.59 31.98 -4.29
C GLU A 2 -38.72 30.45 -4.28
N LYS A 3 -38.70 29.82 -5.47
CA LYS A 3 -38.71 28.36 -5.57
C LYS A 3 -37.35 27.85 -5.09
N ALA A 4 -37.30 27.24 -3.91
CA ALA A 4 -36.09 26.61 -3.40
C ALA A 4 -35.56 25.58 -4.41
N SER A 5 -34.25 25.59 -4.67
CA SER A 5 -33.63 24.63 -5.58
C SER A 5 -33.68 23.22 -5.00
N PHE A 6 -33.66 22.19 -5.86
CA PHE A 6 -33.69 20.78 -5.43
C PHE A 6 -32.60 20.49 -4.39
N ASP A 7 -31.40 21.03 -4.59
CA ASP A 7 -30.26 20.84 -3.71
C ASP A 7 -30.42 21.52 -2.35
N ASP A 8 -31.10 22.68 -2.30
CA ASP A 8 -31.38 23.38 -1.04
C ASP A 8 -32.41 22.63 -0.19
N ILE A 9 -33.41 22.02 -0.82
CA ILE A 9 -34.42 21.20 -0.13
C ILE A 9 -33.77 19.95 0.47
N VAL A 10 -32.91 19.26 -0.29
CA VAL A 10 -32.16 18.09 0.21
C VAL A 10 -31.22 18.47 1.35
N ARG A 11 -30.48 19.58 1.22
CA ARG A 11 -29.55 20.04 2.26
C ARG A 11 -30.27 20.36 3.57
N ASN A 12 -31.37 21.12 3.51
CA ASN A 12 -32.16 21.47 4.68
C ASN A 12 -32.78 20.25 5.36
N LEU A 13 -33.24 19.27 4.59
CA LEU A 13 -33.75 18.01 5.14
C LEU A 13 -32.66 17.20 5.85
N LEU A 14 -31.46 17.11 5.28
CA LEU A 14 -30.33 16.39 5.88
C LEU A 14 -29.86 17.05 7.18
N VAL A 15 -29.79 18.38 7.23
CA VAL A 15 -29.45 19.13 8.46
C VAL A 15 -30.49 18.88 9.55
N PHE A 16 -31.78 18.93 9.18
CA PHE A 16 -32.88 18.66 10.11
C PHE A 16 -32.81 17.23 10.67
N LEU A 17 -32.68 16.21 9.82
CA LEU A 17 -32.60 14.81 10.26
C LEU A 17 -31.38 14.54 11.12
N LYS A 18 -30.22 15.15 10.80
CA LYS A 18 -28.98 15.01 11.59
C LYS A 18 -29.14 15.56 13.01
N GLY A 19 -29.93 16.61 13.22
CA GLY A 19 -30.23 17.15 14.56
C GLY A 19 -31.26 16.33 15.34
N GLN A 20 -32.22 15.71 14.65
CA GLN A 20 -33.31 14.97 15.28
C GLN A 20 -32.91 13.53 15.71
N VAL A 21 -31.99 12.88 15.00
CA VAL A 21 -31.56 11.50 15.30
C VAL A 21 -30.91 11.35 16.70
N PRO A 22 -29.96 12.22 17.12
CA PRO A 22 -29.42 12.17 18.49
C PRO A 22 -30.47 12.54 19.55
N SER A 23 -31.39 13.44 19.21
CA SER A 23 -32.44 13.87 20.14
C SER A 23 -33.47 12.77 20.42
N LEU A 24 -33.66 11.79 19.53
CA LEU A 24 -34.49 10.63 19.80
C LEU A 24 -33.87 9.69 20.83
N GLN A 25 -32.54 9.64 20.92
CA GLN A 25 -31.81 8.77 21.85
C GLN A 25 -31.83 9.31 23.30
N THR A 26 -32.07 10.60 23.49
CA THR A 26 -32.06 11.25 24.81
C THR A 26 -33.43 11.34 25.48
N LYS A 27 -34.52 11.00 24.77
CA LYS A 27 -35.88 11.04 25.32
C LYS A 27 -36.22 9.73 26.03
N THR A 28 -36.55 9.82 27.31
CA THR A 28 -36.93 8.67 28.16
C THR A 28 -38.45 8.51 28.28
N SER A 29 -39.23 9.54 27.96
CA SER A 29 -40.70 9.52 27.97
C SER A 29 -41.28 9.04 26.64
N ARG A 30 -42.24 8.10 26.71
CA ARG A 30 -42.98 7.59 25.55
C ARG A 30 -43.76 8.67 24.81
N GLU A 31 -44.35 9.63 25.54
CA GLU A 31 -45.15 10.70 24.95
C GLU A 31 -44.28 11.70 24.17
N ASP A 32 -43.09 12.00 24.68
CA ASP A 32 -42.12 12.87 24.01
C ASP A 32 -41.55 12.22 22.75
N LEU A 33 -41.27 10.91 22.81
CA LEU A 33 -40.86 10.14 21.63
C LEU A 33 -41.93 10.16 20.54
N ILE A 34 -43.20 9.97 20.89
CA ILE A 34 -44.31 10.00 19.93
C ILE A 34 -44.44 11.38 19.28
N ARG A 35 -44.39 12.47 20.06
CA ARG A 35 -44.46 13.85 19.52
C ARG A 35 -43.28 14.15 18.59
N GLN A 36 -42.09 13.70 18.94
CA GLN A 36 -40.90 13.92 18.13
C GLN A 36 -40.93 13.13 16.82
N ILE A 37 -41.38 11.87 16.87
CA ILE A 37 -41.60 11.06 15.66
C ILE A 37 -42.64 11.73 14.75
N GLN A 38 -43.75 12.23 15.30
CA GLN A 38 -44.77 12.94 14.52
C GLN A 38 -44.22 14.20 13.82
N SER A 39 -43.37 14.97 14.51
CA SER A 39 -42.69 16.15 13.93
C SER A 39 -41.76 15.79 12.78
N ILE A 40 -40.96 14.71 12.93
CA ILE A 40 -40.08 14.20 11.89
C ILE A 40 -40.90 13.75 10.66
N VAL A 41 -41.99 13.01 10.88
CA VAL A 41 -42.87 12.53 9.80
C VAL A 41 -43.51 13.69 9.03
N TYR A 42 -43.95 14.74 9.73
CA TYR A 42 -44.54 15.93 9.10
C TYR A 42 -43.53 16.68 8.21
N MET A 43 -42.31 16.88 8.71
CA MET A 43 -41.24 17.52 7.94
C MET A 43 -40.82 16.69 6.73
N LEU A 44 -40.69 15.38 6.87
CA LEU A 44 -40.40 14.49 5.74
C LEU A 44 -41.46 14.58 4.64
N ARG A 45 -42.75 14.54 5.00
CA ARG A 45 -43.84 14.68 4.02
C ARG A 45 -43.78 16.02 3.29
N THR A 46 -43.50 17.10 4.00
CA THR A 46 -43.42 18.45 3.42
C THR A 46 -42.24 18.58 2.45
N SER A 47 -41.07 18.05 2.82
CA SER A 47 -39.90 18.06 1.94
C SER A 47 -40.05 17.17 0.70
N ILE A 48 -40.75 16.03 0.81
CA ILE A 48 -41.02 15.17 -0.36
C ILE A 48 -41.86 15.92 -1.41
N ILE A 49 -42.93 16.61 -0.99
CA ILE A 49 -43.78 17.41 -1.89
C ILE A 49 -42.97 18.52 -2.59
N GLN A 50 -42.04 19.15 -1.86
CA GLN A 50 -41.16 20.17 -2.42
C GLN A 50 -40.16 19.58 -3.43
N LEU A 51 -39.60 18.39 -3.16
CA LEU A 51 -38.69 17.69 -4.08
C LEU A 51 -39.41 17.24 -5.35
N GLU A 52 -40.64 16.72 -5.23
CA GLU A 52 -41.48 16.37 -6.37
C GLU A 52 -41.74 17.60 -7.25
N GLY A 53 -42.12 18.73 -6.64
CA GLY A 53 -42.32 19.99 -7.37
C GLY A 53 -41.06 20.53 -8.05
N ALA A 54 -39.88 20.37 -7.42
CA ALA A 54 -38.60 20.81 -7.98
C ALA A 54 -38.12 19.90 -9.13
N ALA A 55 -38.39 18.59 -9.07
CA ALA A 55 -37.99 17.61 -10.09
C ALA A 55 -38.68 17.84 -11.45
N PHE A 56 -39.92 18.34 -11.47
CA PHE A 56 -40.60 18.72 -12.71
C PHE A 56 -40.01 19.96 -13.40
N SER A 57 -39.20 20.74 -12.69
CA SER A 57 -38.51 21.93 -13.20
C SER A 57 -37.00 21.73 -13.40
N ASP A 58 -36.50 20.49 -13.35
CA ASP A 58 -35.07 20.22 -13.55
C ASP A 58 -34.68 20.44 -15.03
N PRO A 59 -33.79 21.42 -15.33
CA PRO A 59 -33.35 21.72 -16.68
C PRO A 59 -32.63 20.55 -17.36
N ARG A 60 -32.24 19.51 -16.63
CA ARG A 60 -31.61 18.31 -17.19
C ARG A 60 -32.58 17.39 -17.95
N ASN A 61 -33.88 17.55 -17.74
CA ASN A 61 -34.91 16.76 -18.41
C ASN A 61 -35.41 17.38 -19.73
N THR A 62 -34.93 18.58 -20.08
CA THR A 62 -35.33 19.27 -21.31
C THR A 62 -34.67 18.65 -22.54
N PRO A 63 -35.33 18.66 -23.71
CA PRO A 63 -34.76 18.14 -24.94
C PRO A 63 -33.49 18.92 -25.37
N GLU A 64 -33.40 20.21 -25.04
CA GLU A 64 -32.24 21.04 -25.34
C GLU A 64 -30.99 20.54 -24.61
N PHE A 65 -31.12 20.18 -23.32
CA PHE A 65 -30.00 19.65 -22.55
C PHE A 65 -29.55 18.27 -23.06
N LYS A 66 -30.50 17.44 -23.47
CA LYS A 66 -30.20 16.11 -24.05
C LYS A 66 -29.47 16.22 -25.39
N ASN A 67 -29.84 17.20 -26.23
CA ASN A 67 -29.15 17.46 -27.49
C ASN A 67 -27.72 17.98 -27.26
N LEU A 68 -27.51 18.88 -26.30
CA LEU A 68 -26.17 19.34 -25.92
C LEU A 68 -25.28 18.19 -25.44
N ILE A 69 -25.83 17.22 -24.70
CA ILE A 69 -25.08 16.02 -24.29
C ILE A 69 -24.63 15.20 -25.51
N GLN A 70 -25.49 15.01 -26.51
CA GLN A 70 -25.14 14.25 -27.71
C GLN A 70 -24.06 14.96 -28.55
N GLU A 71 -24.15 16.28 -28.70
CA GLU A 71 -23.11 17.08 -29.38
C GLU A 71 -21.77 17.00 -28.63
N PHE A 72 -21.81 17.08 -27.31
CA PHE A 72 -20.62 16.93 -26.45
C PHE A 72 -19.98 15.54 -26.59
N GLU A 73 -20.78 14.48 -26.66
CA GLU A 73 -20.30 13.12 -26.91
C GLU A 73 -19.69 12.96 -28.32
N GLY A 74 -20.26 13.61 -29.33
CA GLY A 74 -19.72 13.65 -30.69
C GLY A 74 -18.34 14.29 -30.74
N LEU A 75 -18.20 15.47 -30.11
CA LEU A 75 -16.92 16.18 -29.99
C LEU A 75 -15.87 15.38 -29.21
N LYS A 76 -16.29 14.63 -28.18
CA LYS A 76 -15.39 13.76 -27.41
C LYS A 76 -14.78 12.65 -28.29
N ARG A 77 -15.57 12.05 -29.18
CA ARG A 77 -15.08 11.00 -30.10
C ARG A 77 -14.13 11.55 -31.16
N THR A 78 -14.39 12.74 -31.69
CA THR A 78 -13.47 13.38 -32.64
C THR A 78 -12.15 13.77 -31.98
N ASN A 79 -12.22 14.26 -30.74
CA ASN A 79 -11.02 14.62 -29.98
C ASN A 79 -10.18 13.37 -29.67
N GLN A 80 -10.82 12.25 -29.29
CA GLN A 80 -10.13 10.98 -29.05
C GLN A 80 -9.35 10.47 -30.29
N ARG A 81 -9.92 10.60 -31.50
CA ARG A 81 -9.21 10.21 -32.73
C ARG A 81 -8.01 11.11 -33.05
N LEU A 82 -8.14 12.40 -32.76
CA LEU A 82 -7.02 13.34 -32.91
C LEU A 82 -5.93 13.08 -31.88
N GLU A 83 -6.30 12.74 -30.64
CA GLU A 83 -5.37 12.29 -29.60
C GLU A 83 -4.62 11.01 -30.02
N GLU A 84 -5.31 10.01 -30.59
CA GLU A 84 -4.70 8.78 -31.11
C GLU A 84 -3.71 9.07 -32.26
N SER A 85 -4.07 9.94 -33.20
CA SER A 85 -3.19 10.36 -34.30
C SER A 85 -1.99 11.17 -33.80
N LEU A 86 -2.21 12.06 -32.83
CA LEU A 86 -1.15 12.83 -32.19
C LEU A 86 -0.20 11.91 -31.42
N PHE A 87 -0.72 10.89 -30.75
CA PHE A 87 0.07 9.90 -30.02
C PHE A 87 0.97 9.06 -30.94
N LEU A 88 0.48 8.70 -32.13
CA LEU A 88 1.29 7.99 -33.14
C LEU A 88 2.43 8.87 -33.68
N GLU A 89 2.17 10.14 -33.97
CA GLU A 89 3.23 11.07 -34.38
C GLU A 89 4.18 11.42 -33.23
N MET A 90 3.67 11.55 -32.00
CA MET A 90 4.49 11.79 -30.81
C MET A 90 5.41 10.60 -30.52
N ASN A 91 4.98 9.36 -30.77
CA ASN A 91 5.84 8.18 -30.66
C ASN A 91 6.96 8.19 -31.70
N LYS A 92 6.68 8.61 -32.94
CA LYS A 92 7.72 8.74 -33.97
C LYS A 92 8.74 9.81 -33.61
N THR A 93 8.29 10.97 -33.14
CA THR A 93 9.20 12.05 -32.71
C THR A 93 9.97 11.66 -31.46
N GLN A 94 9.35 11.00 -30.47
CA GLN A 94 10.07 10.48 -29.29
C GLN A 94 11.16 9.47 -29.65
N ARG A 95 10.92 8.57 -30.63
CA ARG A 95 11.95 7.65 -31.13
C ARG A 95 13.13 8.42 -31.74
N LEU A 96 12.85 9.40 -32.60
CA LEU A 96 13.88 10.25 -33.20
C LEU A 96 14.62 11.06 -32.14
N THR A 97 13.94 11.60 -31.12
CA THR A 97 14.58 12.32 -30.01
C THR A 97 15.46 11.40 -29.17
N ALA A 98 15.00 10.18 -28.86
CA ALA A 98 15.78 9.20 -28.12
C ALA A 98 17.02 8.73 -28.91
N GLU A 99 16.92 8.62 -30.24
CA GLU A 99 18.07 8.36 -31.11
C GLU A 99 19.04 9.55 -31.11
N MET A 100 18.54 10.80 -31.15
CA MET A 100 19.40 11.99 -31.04
C MET A 100 20.08 12.13 -29.67
N GLU A 101 19.43 11.77 -28.56
CA GLU A 101 20.04 11.75 -27.22
C GLU A 101 21.09 10.65 -27.07
N LYS A 102 20.85 9.48 -27.66
CA LYS A 102 21.89 8.43 -27.76
C LYS A 102 23.09 8.92 -28.56
N LEU A 103 22.85 9.69 -29.62
CA LEU A 103 23.92 10.27 -30.43
C LEU A 103 24.70 11.34 -29.66
N SER A 104 24.03 12.24 -28.95
CA SER A 104 24.70 13.30 -28.17
C SER A 104 25.54 12.74 -27.02
N THR A 105 25.07 11.67 -26.37
CA THR A 105 25.81 10.98 -25.31
C THR A 105 27.04 10.25 -25.86
N VAL A 106 26.94 9.59 -27.01
CA VAL A 106 28.09 8.95 -27.69
C VAL A 106 29.12 10.00 -28.14
N THR A 107 28.68 11.16 -28.66
CA THR A 107 29.62 12.22 -29.04
C THR A 107 30.28 12.89 -27.84
N ALA A 108 29.53 13.18 -26.76
CA ALA A 108 30.07 13.81 -25.56
C ALA A 108 31.08 12.90 -24.84
N THR A 109 30.75 11.61 -24.70
CA THR A 109 31.67 10.65 -24.09
C THR A 109 32.95 10.45 -24.90
N ARG A 110 32.88 10.58 -26.24
CA ARG A 110 34.07 10.58 -27.10
C ARG A 110 34.89 11.86 -26.94
N GLU A 111 34.26 13.03 -26.92
CA GLU A 111 34.97 14.32 -26.76
C GLU A 111 35.73 14.39 -25.44
N GLU A 112 35.21 13.78 -24.37
CA GLU A 112 35.87 13.69 -23.07
C GLU A 112 36.96 12.61 -23.00
N ARG A 113 36.76 11.43 -23.61
CA ARG A 113 37.67 10.28 -23.49
C ARG A 113 38.75 10.21 -24.57
N SER A 114 38.51 10.73 -25.79
CA SER A 114 39.53 10.76 -26.87
C SER A 114 40.86 11.33 -26.42
N PRO A 115 40.95 12.50 -25.75
CA PRO A 115 42.23 13.03 -25.30
C PRO A 115 42.87 12.19 -24.17
N GLN A 116 42.05 11.53 -23.32
CA GLN A 116 42.55 10.68 -22.24
C GLN A 116 43.09 9.34 -22.77
N ASP A 117 42.39 8.74 -23.72
CA ASP A 117 42.80 7.50 -24.37
C ASP A 117 44.04 7.73 -25.26
N GLU A 118 44.13 8.87 -25.96
CA GLU A 118 45.32 9.29 -26.71
C GLU A 118 46.53 9.52 -25.79
N GLN A 119 46.34 10.20 -24.64
CA GLN A 119 47.38 10.36 -23.62
C GLN A 119 47.81 9.01 -23.06
N ARG A 120 46.87 8.12 -22.76
CA ARG A 120 47.15 6.78 -22.23
C ARG A 120 47.92 5.91 -23.22
N ILE A 121 47.58 5.99 -24.51
CA ILE A 121 48.34 5.35 -25.58
C ILE A 121 49.76 5.91 -25.63
N ALA A 122 49.94 7.23 -25.53
CA ALA A 122 51.28 7.84 -25.54
C ALA A 122 52.13 7.40 -24.33
N GLU A 123 51.54 7.34 -23.13
CA GLU A 123 52.20 6.81 -21.93
C GLU A 123 52.63 5.35 -22.10
N LEU A 124 51.74 4.49 -22.59
CA LEU A 124 52.03 3.08 -22.81
C LEU A 124 53.11 2.87 -23.87
N LEU A 125 53.13 3.68 -24.93
CA LEU A 125 54.20 3.62 -25.94
C LEU A 125 55.56 4.02 -25.36
N ASN A 126 55.60 5.05 -24.50
CA ASN A 126 56.82 5.45 -23.80
C ASN A 126 57.31 4.35 -22.87
N GLN A 127 56.41 3.74 -22.09
CA GLN A 127 56.73 2.59 -21.23
C GLN A 127 57.25 1.38 -22.03
N ILE A 128 56.63 1.08 -23.17
CA ILE A 128 57.11 0.03 -24.09
C ILE A 128 58.53 0.32 -24.56
N GLU A 129 58.85 1.58 -24.90
CA GLU A 129 60.17 1.95 -25.38
C GLU A 129 61.22 1.90 -24.26
N GLU A 130 60.89 2.36 -23.05
CA GLU A 130 61.73 2.21 -21.86
C GLU A 130 62.00 0.73 -21.53
N LEU A 131 60.96 -0.10 -21.51
CA LEU A 131 61.10 -1.54 -21.26
C LEU A 131 61.91 -2.24 -22.35
N LYS A 132 61.77 -1.87 -23.63
CA LYS A 132 62.63 -2.39 -24.71
C LYS A 132 64.09 -2.03 -24.49
N VAL A 133 64.39 -0.79 -24.07
CA VAL A 133 65.75 -0.36 -23.78
C VAL A 133 66.33 -1.17 -22.62
N GLN A 134 65.56 -1.38 -21.55
CA GLN A 134 65.96 -2.20 -20.39
C GLN A 134 66.20 -3.67 -20.78
N VAL A 135 65.31 -4.27 -21.59
CA VAL A 135 65.48 -5.66 -22.10
C VAL A 135 66.71 -5.78 -23.01
N ARG A 136 67.02 -4.76 -23.83
CA ARG A 136 68.23 -4.73 -24.68
C ARG A 136 69.49 -4.61 -23.84
N GLN A 137 69.51 -3.73 -22.85
CA GLN A 137 70.65 -3.56 -21.93
C GLN A 137 70.90 -4.85 -21.13
N ALA A 138 69.84 -5.50 -20.65
CA ALA A 138 69.92 -6.80 -19.98
C ALA A 138 70.42 -7.93 -20.90
N SER A 139 70.25 -7.81 -22.21
CA SER A 139 70.66 -8.82 -23.19
C SER A 139 72.09 -8.64 -23.74
N GLN A 140 72.69 -7.45 -23.60
CA GLN A 140 74.02 -7.13 -24.13
C GLN A 140 75.15 -7.17 -23.07
N ALA A 141 74.82 -7.38 -21.79
CA ALA A 141 75.81 -7.47 -20.72
C ALA A 141 76.59 -8.81 -20.75
N PRO A 142 77.94 -8.79 -20.77
CA PRO A 142 78.75 -10.02 -20.75
C PRO A 142 78.85 -10.63 -19.33
N SER A 143 77.88 -11.49 -18.99
CA SER A 143 77.83 -12.40 -17.80
C SER A 143 77.74 -11.78 -16.39
N PRO A 144 77.24 -12.54 -15.39
CA PRO A 144 75.85 -12.87 -15.12
C PRO A 144 75.26 -11.81 -14.16
N ALA A 145 74.84 -10.65 -14.67
CA ALA A 145 74.43 -9.54 -13.81
C ALA A 145 72.91 -9.41 -13.57
N LEU A 146 72.07 -10.21 -14.23
CA LEU A 146 70.62 -10.24 -13.98
C LEU A 146 70.13 -11.69 -13.92
N PRO A 147 69.45 -12.11 -12.85
CA PRO A 147 68.79 -13.42 -12.77
C PRO A 147 67.84 -13.61 -13.96
N LEU A 148 67.81 -14.81 -14.54
CA LEU A 148 66.93 -15.16 -15.65
C LEU A 148 65.45 -14.80 -15.37
N GLU A 149 65.05 -14.84 -14.10
CA GLU A 149 63.72 -14.44 -13.62
C GLU A 149 63.42 -12.94 -13.83
N GLU A 150 64.38 -12.04 -13.67
CA GLU A 150 64.17 -10.60 -13.87
C GLU A 150 64.03 -10.27 -15.37
N LYS A 151 64.79 -10.97 -16.22
CA LYS A 151 64.65 -10.84 -17.67
C LYS A 151 63.28 -11.34 -18.15
N LEU A 152 62.83 -12.50 -17.64
CA LEU A 152 61.50 -13.03 -17.96
C LEU A 152 60.37 -12.12 -17.46
N LYS A 153 60.53 -11.47 -16.30
CA LYS A 153 59.57 -10.47 -15.81
C LYS A 153 59.52 -9.25 -16.72
N LEU A 154 60.66 -8.67 -17.12
CA LEU A 154 60.70 -7.53 -18.03
C LEU A 154 60.12 -7.86 -19.42
N GLU A 155 60.35 -9.07 -19.94
CA GLU A 155 59.73 -9.53 -21.19
C GLU A 155 58.21 -9.72 -21.05
N SER A 156 57.75 -10.26 -19.91
CA SER A 156 56.32 -10.37 -19.58
C SER A 156 55.65 -9.01 -19.44
N ASP A 157 56.29 -8.04 -18.77
CA ASP A 157 55.77 -6.69 -18.56
C ASP A 157 55.72 -5.91 -19.88
N LEU A 158 56.73 -6.07 -20.74
CA LEU A 158 56.74 -5.52 -22.10
C LEU A 158 55.60 -6.10 -22.95
N GLN A 159 55.38 -7.42 -22.89
CA GLN A 159 54.28 -8.08 -23.58
C GLN A 159 52.92 -7.62 -23.03
N GLY A 160 52.82 -7.43 -21.71
CA GLY A 160 51.65 -6.87 -21.03
C GLY A 160 51.32 -5.46 -21.52
N ALA A 161 52.28 -4.54 -21.48
CA ALA A 161 52.10 -3.16 -21.93
C ALA A 161 51.76 -3.08 -23.43
N ALA A 162 52.41 -3.90 -24.27
CA ALA A 162 52.11 -3.98 -25.71
C ALA A 162 50.69 -4.48 -25.98
N SER A 163 50.22 -5.48 -25.24
CA SER A 163 48.85 -6.00 -25.37
C SER A 163 47.79 -4.97 -24.96
N GLN A 164 48.05 -4.19 -23.90
CA GLN A 164 47.16 -3.12 -23.45
C GLN A 164 47.09 -1.98 -24.45
N ALA A 165 48.24 -1.53 -24.99
CA ALA A 165 48.27 -0.49 -26.01
C ALA A 165 47.53 -0.91 -27.30
N TYR A 166 47.63 -2.19 -27.68
CA TYR A 166 46.90 -2.74 -28.82
C TYR A 166 45.38 -2.80 -28.56
N ALA A 167 44.95 -3.19 -27.35
CA ALA A 167 43.54 -3.24 -26.99
C ALA A 167 42.88 -1.86 -27.04
N VAL A 168 43.49 -0.84 -26.41
CA VAL A 168 42.94 0.54 -26.39
C VAL A 168 42.87 1.12 -27.81
N ARG A 169 43.89 0.88 -28.65
CA ARG A 169 43.86 1.32 -30.07
C ARG A 169 42.70 0.69 -30.85
N ARG A 170 42.49 -0.61 -30.67
CA ARG A 170 41.42 -1.34 -31.36
C ARG A 170 40.03 -0.86 -30.95
N GLU A 171 39.84 -0.51 -29.68
CA GLU A 171 38.59 0.06 -29.18
C GLU A 171 38.33 1.45 -29.76
N LEU A 172 39.37 2.30 -29.87
CA LEU A 172 39.29 3.63 -30.46
C LEU A 172 38.93 3.57 -31.96
N GLU A 173 39.56 2.65 -32.71
CA GLU A 173 39.24 2.41 -34.12
C GLU A 173 37.82 1.87 -34.34
N ALA A 174 37.31 1.01 -33.44
CA ALA A 174 35.95 0.49 -33.53
C ALA A 174 34.91 1.61 -33.31
N ARG A 175 35.17 2.49 -32.33
CA ARG A 175 34.34 3.66 -32.05
C ARG A 175 34.35 4.68 -33.18
N ASP A 176 35.48 4.87 -33.85
CA ASP A 176 35.58 5.74 -35.03
C ASP A 176 34.76 5.22 -36.22
N LYS A 177 34.72 3.89 -36.40
CA LYS A 177 33.87 3.25 -37.43
C LYS A 177 32.38 3.43 -37.13
N GLU A 178 31.96 3.16 -35.89
CA GLU A 178 30.56 3.38 -35.46
C GLU A 178 30.13 4.84 -35.70
N LEU A 179 31.01 5.80 -35.45
CA LEU A 179 30.73 7.22 -35.66
C LEU A 179 30.70 7.61 -37.14
N ALA A 180 31.51 6.98 -37.99
CA ALA A 180 31.46 7.19 -39.43
C ALA A 180 30.13 6.68 -40.03
N GLU A 181 29.69 5.48 -39.63
CA GLU A 181 28.41 4.89 -40.07
C GLU A 181 27.22 5.78 -39.70
N VAL A 182 27.23 6.32 -38.48
CA VAL A 182 26.22 7.26 -37.99
C VAL A 182 26.18 8.55 -38.81
N LYS A 183 27.35 9.12 -39.16
CA LYS A 183 27.43 10.33 -40.00
C LYS A 183 26.91 10.10 -41.40
N ASP A 184 27.07 8.89 -41.93
CA ASP A 184 26.56 8.52 -43.25
C ASP A 184 25.04 8.36 -43.24
N LEU A 185 24.49 7.74 -42.19
CA LEU A 185 23.04 7.67 -41.97
C LEU A 185 22.39 9.07 -41.87
N LEU A 186 23.02 10.00 -41.14
CA LEU A 186 22.52 11.37 -41.04
C LEU A 186 22.55 12.12 -42.38
N ARG A 187 23.60 11.90 -43.18
CA ARG A 187 23.70 12.47 -44.54
C ARG A 187 22.64 11.90 -45.47
N ALA A 188 22.40 10.58 -45.42
CA ALA A 188 21.36 9.93 -46.22
C ALA A 188 19.96 10.47 -45.88
N ALA A 189 19.63 10.59 -44.59
CA ALA A 189 18.34 11.14 -44.15
C ALA A 189 18.13 12.61 -44.58
N SER A 190 19.20 13.42 -44.56
CA SER A 190 19.16 14.80 -45.04
C SER A 190 18.91 14.88 -46.56
N GLN A 191 19.57 14.03 -47.34
CA GLN A 191 19.39 13.95 -48.79
C GLN A 191 17.98 13.48 -49.18
N GLU A 192 17.43 12.50 -48.45
CA GLU A 192 16.06 12.02 -48.68
C GLU A 192 15.02 13.13 -48.45
N ASN A 193 15.16 13.89 -47.36
CA ASN A 193 14.29 15.02 -47.06
C ASN A 193 14.39 16.15 -48.10
N GLN A 194 15.59 16.42 -48.63
CA GLN A 194 15.77 17.37 -49.73
C GLN A 194 15.11 16.88 -51.02
N ALA A 195 15.25 15.59 -51.36
CA ALA A 195 14.63 15.00 -52.55
C ALA A 195 13.10 15.00 -52.47
N GLU A 196 12.52 14.77 -51.29
CA GLU A 196 11.06 14.88 -51.08
C GLU A 196 10.55 16.31 -51.27
N ARG A 197 11.29 17.32 -50.77
CA ARG A 197 10.94 18.73 -50.97
C ARG A 197 11.02 19.15 -52.44
N GLU A 198 12.03 18.70 -53.17
CA GLU A 198 12.15 18.98 -54.60
C GLU A 198 11.02 18.33 -55.41
N LYS A 199 10.66 17.07 -55.09
CA LYS A 199 9.50 16.40 -55.70
C LYS A 199 8.20 17.15 -55.44
N ALA A 200 7.96 17.60 -54.21
CA ALA A 200 6.78 18.40 -53.86
C ALA A 200 6.73 19.73 -54.64
N ARG A 201 7.87 20.40 -54.79
CA ARG A 201 7.98 21.65 -55.55
C ARG A 201 7.71 21.46 -57.05
N LEU A 202 8.27 20.41 -57.65
CA LEU A 202 8.03 20.06 -59.06
C LEU A 202 6.55 19.74 -59.31
N LEU A 203 5.91 19.01 -58.40
CA LEU A 203 4.49 18.68 -58.50
C LEU A 203 3.61 19.94 -58.47
N ALA A 204 3.91 20.89 -57.57
CA ALA A 204 3.19 22.17 -57.49
C ALA A 204 3.32 22.99 -58.79
N MET A 205 4.52 23.03 -59.38
CA MET A 205 4.76 23.76 -60.62
C MET A 205 4.02 23.14 -61.81
N GLN A 206 3.96 21.81 -61.90
CA GLN A 206 3.19 21.09 -62.91
C GLN A 206 1.68 21.33 -62.78
N LEU A 207 1.18 21.43 -61.54
CA LEU A 207 -0.23 21.67 -61.26
C LEU A 207 -0.66 23.07 -61.72
N GLU A 208 0.18 24.07 -61.49
CA GLU A 208 -0.07 25.44 -61.95
C GLU A 208 -0.02 25.54 -63.48
N GLN A 209 0.93 24.85 -64.12
CA GLN A 209 1.01 24.80 -65.58
C GLN A 209 -0.22 24.13 -66.21
N ALA A 210 -0.72 23.05 -65.63
CA ALA A 210 -1.93 22.36 -66.10
C ALA A 210 -3.19 23.23 -65.97
N LYS A 211 -3.34 23.97 -64.85
CA LYS A 211 -4.44 24.94 -64.68
C LYS A 211 -4.42 26.02 -65.74
N ASN A 212 -3.25 26.59 -66.02
CA ASN A 212 -3.08 27.65 -67.03
C ASN A 212 -3.35 27.15 -68.45
N GLN A 213 -3.07 25.88 -68.74
CA GLN A 213 -3.43 25.27 -70.03
C GLN A 213 -4.94 25.09 -70.18
N VAL A 214 -5.63 24.62 -69.12
CA VAL A 214 -7.09 24.47 -69.14
C VAL A 214 -7.77 25.82 -69.33
N THR A 215 -7.37 26.86 -68.60
CA THR A 215 -7.98 28.20 -68.74
C THR A 215 -7.73 28.81 -70.13
N ASN A 216 -6.54 28.62 -70.73
CA ASN A 216 -6.26 29.10 -72.08
C ASN A 216 -7.09 28.33 -73.14
N MET A 217 -7.25 27.02 -72.99
CA MET A 217 -8.10 26.23 -73.91
C MET A 217 -9.59 26.55 -73.75
N GLU A 218 -10.07 26.81 -72.52
CA GLU A 218 -11.43 27.29 -72.27
C GLU A 218 -11.69 28.65 -72.91
N TYR A 219 -10.69 29.55 -72.87
CA TYR A 219 -10.75 30.84 -73.55
C TYR A 219 -10.81 30.67 -75.08
N GLN A 220 -9.98 29.80 -75.66
CA GLN A 220 -10.00 29.49 -77.10
C GLN A 220 -11.32 28.85 -77.54
N LEU A 221 -11.87 27.94 -76.72
CA LEU A 221 -13.18 27.35 -76.94
C LEU A 221 -14.27 28.44 -76.90
N GLY A 222 -14.22 29.34 -75.92
CA GLY A 222 -15.14 30.48 -75.81
C GLY A 222 -15.09 31.41 -77.03
N GLN A 223 -13.89 31.68 -77.55
CA GLN A 223 -13.74 32.45 -78.79
C GLN A 223 -14.27 31.72 -80.02
N ALA A 224 -14.03 30.41 -80.13
CA ALA A 224 -14.50 29.60 -81.25
C ALA A 224 -16.03 29.47 -81.27
N VAL A 225 -16.66 29.37 -80.09
CA VAL A 225 -18.12 29.28 -79.94
C VAL A 225 -18.83 30.62 -80.18
N ASN A 226 -18.18 31.76 -79.86
CA ASN A 226 -18.77 33.09 -80.02
C ASN A 226 -18.56 33.73 -81.40
N LYS A 227 -17.86 33.07 -82.33
CA LYS A 227 -17.83 33.53 -83.72
C LYS A 227 -19.22 33.33 -84.36
N PRO A 228 -19.74 34.31 -85.12
CA PRO A 228 -21.00 34.13 -85.84
C PRO A 228 -20.87 32.92 -86.77
N LEU A 229 -21.86 32.01 -86.70
CA LEU A 229 -21.84 30.63 -87.24
C LEU A 229 -20.77 30.37 -88.32
N PRO A 230 -19.76 29.54 -88.05
CA PRO A 230 -18.79 29.18 -89.07
C PRO A 230 -19.44 28.25 -90.10
N SER A 231 -19.42 28.69 -91.34
CA SER A 231 -19.79 27.92 -92.53
C SER A 231 -18.68 26.96 -92.97
N ARG A 232 -17.97 26.27 -92.05
CA ARG A 232 -16.94 25.26 -92.37
C ARG A 232 -16.94 24.09 -91.38
N THR A 233 -16.94 22.88 -91.90
CA THR A 233 -16.86 21.61 -91.16
C THR A 233 -15.61 21.50 -90.27
N GLU A 234 -14.51 22.13 -90.66
CA GLU A 234 -13.24 22.17 -89.93
C GLU A 234 -13.36 22.87 -88.54
N ASP A 235 -14.21 23.88 -88.41
CA ASP A 235 -14.39 24.60 -87.14
C ASP A 235 -15.20 23.78 -86.12
N LEU A 236 -16.12 22.94 -86.59
CA LEU A 236 -16.89 22.03 -85.74
C LEU A 236 -16.03 20.86 -85.22
N GLU A 237 -15.13 20.34 -86.05
CA GLU A 237 -14.13 19.34 -85.64
C GLU A 237 -13.19 19.91 -84.58
N LYS A 238 -12.69 21.14 -84.80
CA LYS A 238 -11.80 21.81 -83.83
C LYS A 238 -12.49 22.10 -82.49
N ILE A 239 -13.77 22.49 -82.51
CA ILE A 239 -14.57 22.66 -81.28
C ILE A 239 -14.74 21.32 -80.55
N ARG A 240 -14.95 20.22 -81.28
CA ARG A 240 -15.08 18.88 -80.69
C ARG A 240 -13.76 18.40 -80.09
N GLU A 241 -12.64 18.56 -80.80
CA GLU A 241 -11.30 18.22 -80.31
C GLU A 241 -10.95 19.01 -79.04
N LEU A 242 -11.19 20.33 -79.05
CA LEU A 242 -10.98 21.17 -77.85
C LEU A 242 -11.85 20.72 -76.68
N ARG A 243 -13.10 20.32 -76.91
CA ARG A 243 -13.99 19.80 -75.85
C ARG A 243 -13.52 18.45 -75.31
N GLU A 244 -13.10 17.52 -76.18
CA GLU A 244 -12.58 16.21 -75.76
C GLU A 244 -11.25 16.35 -74.99
N GLU A 245 -10.37 17.27 -75.39
CA GLU A 245 -9.10 17.52 -74.72
C GLU A 245 -9.28 18.27 -73.39
N ILE A 246 -10.20 19.25 -73.33
CA ILE A 246 -10.62 19.90 -72.08
C ILE A 246 -11.21 18.86 -71.13
N ALA A 247 -12.10 17.98 -71.60
CA ALA A 247 -12.69 16.93 -70.78
C ALA A 247 -11.64 15.92 -70.28
N ARG A 248 -10.66 15.53 -71.10
CA ARG A 248 -9.54 14.66 -70.69
C ARG A 248 -8.66 15.32 -69.64
N LEU A 249 -8.31 16.59 -69.81
CA LEU A 249 -7.47 17.32 -68.86
C LEU A 249 -8.21 17.60 -67.55
N GLN A 250 -9.49 17.99 -67.61
CA GLN A 250 -10.35 18.16 -66.43
C GLN A 250 -10.55 16.83 -65.68
N ALA A 251 -10.72 15.70 -66.38
CA ALA A 251 -10.76 14.38 -65.74
C ALA A 251 -9.42 14.01 -65.07
N SER A 252 -8.29 14.36 -65.69
CA SER A 252 -6.95 14.14 -65.08
C SER A 252 -6.69 15.06 -63.88
N LEU A 253 -7.25 16.28 -63.88
CA LEU A 253 -7.20 17.23 -62.78
C LEU A 253 -8.08 16.79 -61.61
N ASN A 254 -9.28 16.26 -61.89
CA ASN A 254 -10.23 15.78 -60.89
C ASN A 254 -9.88 14.41 -60.30
N ALA A 255 -9.05 13.60 -60.99
CA ALA A 255 -8.51 12.35 -60.45
C ALA A 255 -7.30 12.56 -59.51
N ARG A 256 -6.76 13.78 -59.42
CA ARG A 256 -5.68 14.15 -58.49
C ARG A 256 -6.27 14.75 -57.20
N PRO A 257 -5.58 14.66 -56.05
CA PRO A 257 -6.07 15.23 -54.79
C PRO A 257 -6.47 16.69 -55.00
N THR A 258 -7.73 17.03 -54.71
CA THR A 258 -8.33 18.34 -55.00
C THR A 258 -7.56 19.47 -54.32
N GLN A 259 -7.69 20.69 -54.86
CA GLN A 259 -7.09 21.90 -54.28
C GLN A 259 -7.39 22.05 -52.78
N GLU A 260 -8.57 21.62 -52.34
CA GLU A 260 -8.95 21.57 -50.92
C GLU A 260 -8.12 20.56 -50.12
N VAL A 261 -7.81 19.38 -50.68
CA VAL A 261 -6.91 18.40 -50.05
C VAL A 261 -5.49 18.94 -49.99
N PHE A 262 -5.02 19.64 -51.03
CA PHE A 262 -3.71 20.29 -51.04
C PHE A 262 -3.65 21.47 -50.05
N ASN A 263 -4.69 22.30 -49.97
CA ASN A 263 -4.80 23.39 -49.01
C ASN A 263 -4.91 22.85 -47.57
N ASN A 264 -5.60 21.73 -47.35
CA ASN A 264 -5.68 21.07 -46.05
C ASN A 264 -4.35 20.42 -45.67
N LEU A 265 -3.63 19.80 -46.61
CA LEU A 265 -2.27 19.27 -46.41
C LEU A 265 -1.26 20.40 -46.17
N GLN A 266 -1.40 21.53 -46.86
CA GLN A 266 -0.56 22.70 -46.67
C GLN A 266 -0.86 23.38 -45.33
N ALA A 267 -2.12 23.54 -44.95
CA ALA A 267 -2.50 24.05 -43.64
C ALA A 267 -2.07 23.11 -42.50
N ALA A 268 -2.13 21.78 -42.73
CA ALA A 268 -1.61 20.79 -41.78
C ALA A 268 -0.07 20.84 -41.69
N ALA A 269 0.62 21.08 -42.81
CA ALA A 269 2.08 21.25 -42.85
C ALA A 269 2.52 22.57 -42.19
N GLU A 270 1.80 23.67 -42.43
CA GLU A 270 2.03 24.98 -41.81
C GLU A 270 1.74 24.93 -40.30
N ALA A 271 0.66 24.25 -39.89
CA ALA A 271 0.38 23.99 -38.47
C ALA A 271 1.46 23.11 -37.83
N LYS A 272 2.00 22.12 -38.56
CA LYS A 272 3.12 21.29 -38.10
C LYS A 272 4.41 22.11 -37.95
N VAL A 273 4.70 23.01 -38.89
CA VAL A 273 5.85 23.92 -38.81
C VAL A 273 5.69 24.87 -37.63
N ALA A 274 4.54 25.51 -37.46
CA ALA A 274 4.27 26.41 -36.34
C ALA A 274 4.37 25.69 -34.98
N PHE A 275 3.85 24.46 -34.88
CA PHE A 275 3.97 23.64 -33.68
C PHE A 275 5.42 23.23 -33.39
N LEU A 276 6.20 22.88 -34.43
CA LEU A 276 7.62 22.55 -34.28
C LEU A 276 8.45 23.78 -33.89
N GLU A 277 8.17 24.95 -34.46
CA GLU A 277 8.82 26.22 -34.09
C GLU A 277 8.50 26.61 -32.64
N GLN A 278 7.24 26.49 -32.22
CA GLN A 278 6.84 26.72 -30.84
C GLN A 278 7.48 25.70 -29.89
N SER A 279 7.55 24.43 -30.30
CA SER A 279 8.24 23.39 -29.53
C SER A 279 9.73 23.70 -29.41
N ILE A 280 10.41 24.09 -30.49
CA ILE A 280 11.83 24.49 -30.46
C ILE A 280 12.04 25.69 -29.55
N ALA A 281 11.16 26.69 -29.59
CA ALA A 281 11.23 27.86 -28.71
C ALA A 281 11.02 27.47 -27.23
N GLU A 282 10.07 26.57 -26.93
CA GLU A 282 9.86 26.02 -25.60
C GLU A 282 11.05 25.16 -25.13
N TRP A 283 11.66 24.37 -26.01
CA TRP A 283 12.87 23.60 -25.71
C TRP A 283 14.06 24.51 -25.44
N GLN A 284 14.24 25.58 -26.22
CA GLN A 284 15.28 26.58 -25.97
C GLN A 284 15.03 27.34 -24.66
N LYS A 285 13.77 27.64 -24.32
CA LYS A 285 13.39 28.23 -23.04
C LYS A 285 13.69 27.27 -21.88
N LYS A 286 13.28 26.00 -21.98
CA LYS A 286 13.57 24.96 -20.98
C LYS A 286 15.06 24.67 -20.86
N ALA A 287 15.84 24.76 -21.95
CA ALA A 287 17.29 24.60 -21.93
C ALA A 287 17.97 25.77 -21.21
N LYS A 288 17.51 27.01 -21.42
CA LYS A 288 17.95 28.19 -20.66
C LYS A 288 17.55 28.12 -19.18
N GLU A 289 16.32 27.69 -18.89
CA GLU A 289 15.88 27.46 -17.51
C GLU A 289 16.71 26.36 -16.82
N ARG A 290 17.02 25.26 -17.53
CA ARG A 290 17.93 24.22 -17.04
C ARG A 290 19.36 24.71 -16.88
N SER A 291 19.87 25.58 -17.75
CA SER A 291 21.22 26.14 -17.60
C SER A 291 21.32 27.05 -16.38
N VAL A 292 20.31 27.90 -16.14
CA VAL A 292 20.23 28.73 -14.92
C VAL A 292 20.09 27.85 -13.67
N LEU A 293 19.31 26.77 -13.73
CA LEU A 293 19.22 25.79 -12.65
C LEU A 293 20.55 25.06 -12.41
N LEU A 294 21.32 24.76 -13.45
CA LEU A 294 22.67 24.17 -13.36
C LEU A 294 23.69 25.14 -12.75
N GLU A 295 23.59 26.43 -13.06
CA GLU A 295 24.41 27.49 -12.45
C GLU A 295 24.07 27.70 -10.97
N GLN A 296 22.81 27.52 -10.57
CA GLN A 296 22.34 27.63 -9.19
C GLN A 296 22.43 26.32 -8.37
N ALA A 297 22.58 25.17 -9.05
CA ALA A 297 22.74 23.86 -8.42
C ALA A 297 23.92 23.79 -7.41
N PRO A 298 25.12 24.34 -7.66
CA PRO A 298 26.20 24.31 -6.68
C PRO A 298 25.85 25.09 -5.41
N GLU A 299 25.21 26.25 -5.52
CA GLU A 299 24.78 27.04 -4.35
C GLU A 299 23.67 26.34 -3.55
N GLN A 300 22.72 25.70 -4.23
CA GLN A 300 21.67 24.90 -3.58
C GLN A 300 22.25 23.66 -2.89
N ILE A 301 23.23 22.99 -3.50
CA ILE A 301 23.93 21.85 -2.90
C ILE A 301 24.71 22.29 -1.66
N GLU A 302 25.36 23.45 -1.69
CA GLU A 302 26.04 24.01 -0.51
C GLU A 302 25.05 24.39 0.61
N ALA A 303 23.92 25.02 0.26
CA ALA A 303 22.88 25.35 1.23
C ALA A 303 22.32 24.07 1.89
N LEU A 304 21.99 23.05 1.09
CA LEU A 304 21.50 21.76 1.59
C LEU A 304 22.55 21.02 2.43
N LYS A 305 23.85 21.14 2.10
CA LYS A 305 24.93 20.60 2.95
C LYS A 305 24.99 21.29 4.31
N ARG A 306 24.81 22.62 4.36
CA ARG A 306 24.77 23.38 5.63
C ARG A 306 23.52 23.03 6.44
N GLU A 307 22.36 22.91 5.81
CA GLU A 307 21.13 22.48 6.47
C GLU A 307 21.26 21.04 7.00
N LYS A 308 21.80 20.12 6.20
CA LYS A 308 22.10 18.76 6.64
C LYS A 308 23.00 18.76 7.88
N MET A 309 24.09 19.53 7.87
CA MET A 309 25.00 19.63 9.02
C MET A 309 24.30 20.20 10.26
N GLN A 310 23.43 21.20 10.10
CA GLN A 310 22.62 21.73 11.21
C GLN A 310 21.60 20.73 11.74
N LEU A 311 20.97 19.95 10.86
CA LEU A 311 20.02 18.91 11.23
C LEU A 311 20.71 17.74 11.94
N GLU A 312 21.88 17.31 11.47
CA GLU A 312 22.70 16.29 12.11
C GLU A 312 23.12 16.74 13.52
N GLN A 313 23.55 17.99 13.69
CA GLN A 313 23.87 18.53 15.00
C GLN A 313 22.65 18.56 15.94
N ARG A 314 21.48 18.98 15.45
CA ARG A 314 20.22 18.96 16.23
C ARG A 314 19.81 17.54 16.61
N LEU A 315 20.02 16.58 15.73
CA LEU A 315 19.72 15.17 15.99
C LEU A 315 20.61 14.63 17.10
N ILE A 316 21.91 14.93 17.07
CA ILE A 316 22.85 14.58 18.15
C ILE A 316 22.43 15.21 19.48
N ASP A 317 22.08 16.50 19.49
CA ASP A 317 21.63 17.20 20.70
C ASP A 317 20.33 16.62 21.25
N MET A 318 19.39 16.26 20.38
CA MET A 318 18.16 15.57 20.75
C MET A 318 18.41 14.16 21.28
N GLU A 319 19.26 13.36 20.65
CA GLU A 319 19.64 12.03 21.15
C GLU A 319 20.30 12.13 22.52
N ALA A 320 21.20 13.11 22.72
CA ALA A 320 21.80 13.39 24.02
C ALA A 320 20.76 13.81 25.07
N THR A 321 19.70 14.51 24.65
CA THR A 321 18.58 14.91 25.52
C THR A 321 17.71 13.71 25.89
N VAL A 322 17.39 12.84 24.93
CA VAL A 322 16.65 11.59 25.17
C VAL A 322 17.44 10.67 26.10
N ARG A 323 18.75 10.47 25.86
CA ARG A 323 19.62 9.67 26.75
C ARG A 323 19.66 10.24 28.17
N ARG A 324 19.73 11.55 28.32
CA ARG A 324 19.66 12.22 29.64
C ARG A 324 18.30 12.00 30.30
N LEU A 325 17.20 12.14 29.55
CA LEU A 325 15.85 11.93 30.07
C LEU A 325 15.59 10.48 30.46
N THR A 326 16.05 9.51 29.68
CA THR A 326 15.93 8.08 30.01
C THR A 326 16.76 7.74 31.24
N ALA A 327 18.01 8.20 31.32
CA ALA A 327 18.85 8.01 32.49
C ALA A 327 18.25 8.68 33.74
N ASN A 328 17.70 9.89 33.60
CA ASN A 328 17.05 10.59 34.70
C ASN A 328 15.75 9.89 35.12
N ARG A 329 14.96 9.37 34.17
CA ARG A 329 13.74 8.60 34.43
C ARG A 329 14.06 7.28 35.13
N GLU A 330 15.08 6.56 34.69
CA GLU A 330 15.56 5.34 35.37
C GLU A 330 16.04 5.65 36.79
N LYS A 331 16.77 6.75 36.98
CA LYS A 331 17.18 7.22 38.30
C LYS A 331 15.97 7.57 39.17
N THR A 332 14.99 8.30 38.63
CA THR A 332 13.74 8.65 39.33
C THR A 332 12.92 7.42 39.68
N LEU A 333 12.86 6.42 38.80
CA LEU A 333 12.16 5.15 39.04
C LEU A 333 12.87 4.30 40.08
N LYS A 334 14.21 4.24 40.05
CA LYS A 334 15.02 3.57 41.08
C LYS A 334 14.89 4.27 42.43
N GLU A 335 14.90 5.59 42.46
CA GLU A 335 14.67 6.39 43.68
C GLU A 335 13.23 6.27 44.18
N ALA A 336 12.23 6.17 43.30
CA ALA A 336 10.83 5.93 43.65
C ALA A 336 10.57 4.50 44.15
N ALA A 337 11.30 3.51 43.62
CA ALA A 337 11.29 2.13 44.10
C ALA A 337 12.09 1.96 45.42
N GLN A 338 13.10 2.81 45.66
CA GLN A 338 13.86 2.88 46.91
C GLN A 338 13.18 3.70 47.99
N ARG A 339 12.30 4.65 47.63
CA ARG A 339 11.31 5.17 48.56
C ARG A 339 10.40 4.01 48.94
N SER A 340 10.34 3.70 50.23
CA SER A 340 9.36 2.76 50.77
C SER A 340 7.99 3.04 50.15
N PRO A 341 7.22 2.02 49.73
CA PRO A 341 5.87 2.24 49.23
C PRO A 341 5.14 3.14 50.24
N ALA A 342 4.43 4.15 49.74
CA ALA A 342 3.81 5.18 50.58
C ALA A 342 2.86 4.58 51.63
N LEU A 343 2.42 3.35 51.40
CA LEU A 343 1.68 2.51 52.33
C LEU A 343 2.35 1.12 52.47
N LYS A 344 2.35 0.58 53.69
CA LYS A 344 2.79 -0.77 54.02
C LYS A 344 1.72 -1.80 53.66
N SER A 345 2.11 -3.08 53.56
CA SER A 345 1.21 -4.22 53.33
C SER A 345 -0.01 -4.21 54.26
N GLU A 346 0.18 -3.90 55.54
CA GLU A 346 -0.86 -3.84 56.57
C GLU A 346 -1.92 -2.77 56.30
N GLU A 347 -1.51 -1.62 55.75
CA GLU A 347 -2.42 -0.52 55.43
C GLU A 347 -3.30 -0.86 54.23
N TYR A 348 -2.74 -1.57 53.23
CA TYR A 348 -3.54 -2.10 52.12
C TYR A 348 -4.56 -3.14 52.57
N VAL A 349 -4.22 -4.00 53.54
CA VAL A 349 -5.17 -4.95 54.14
C VAL A 349 -6.33 -4.18 54.78
N PHE A 350 -6.03 -3.17 55.59
CA PHE A 350 -7.05 -2.34 56.24
C PHE A 350 -7.98 -1.63 55.24
N PHE A 351 -7.42 -0.99 54.21
CA PHE A 351 -8.24 -0.35 53.17
C PHE A 351 -9.12 -1.35 52.43
N PHE A 352 -8.58 -2.53 52.08
CA PHE A 352 -9.34 -3.58 51.42
C PHE A 352 -10.52 -4.04 52.28
N GLU A 353 -10.32 -4.26 53.59
CA GLU A 353 -11.39 -4.68 54.51
C GLU A 353 -12.50 -3.63 54.62
N VAL A 354 -12.14 -2.35 54.74
CA VAL A 354 -13.10 -1.24 54.82
C VAL A 354 -13.91 -1.14 53.52
N LEU A 355 -13.24 -1.12 52.37
CA LEU A 355 -13.90 -1.02 51.06
C LEU A 355 -14.79 -2.24 50.79
N SER A 356 -14.31 -3.44 51.11
CA SER A 356 -15.08 -4.69 50.95
C SER A 356 -16.31 -4.72 51.85
N SER A 357 -16.18 -4.23 53.10
CA SER A 357 -17.31 -4.09 54.03
C SER A 357 -18.36 -3.12 53.50
N ILE A 358 -17.94 -1.97 52.96
CA ILE A 358 -18.84 -0.98 52.33
C ILE A 358 -19.55 -1.61 51.13
N ALA A 359 -18.81 -2.22 50.20
CA ALA A 359 -19.37 -2.84 49.00
C ALA A 359 -20.41 -3.92 49.35
N ASN A 360 -20.08 -4.79 50.31
CA ASN A 360 -20.97 -5.87 50.75
C ASN A 360 -22.24 -5.36 51.45
N ARG A 361 -22.13 -4.37 52.34
CA ARG A 361 -23.29 -3.79 53.05
C ARG A 361 -24.23 -3.06 52.10
N LEU A 362 -23.68 -2.35 51.12
CA LEU A 362 -24.45 -1.60 50.13
C LEU A 362 -24.95 -2.46 48.97
N ASN A 363 -24.61 -3.76 48.92
CA ASN A 363 -24.97 -4.62 47.79
C ASN A 363 -26.49 -4.72 47.54
N LYS A 364 -27.31 -4.59 48.60
CA LYS A 364 -28.78 -4.62 48.51
C LYS A 364 -29.43 -3.24 48.56
N SER A 365 -28.65 -2.16 48.63
CA SER A 365 -29.15 -0.78 48.73
C SER A 365 -29.12 -0.11 47.36
N PRO A 366 -30.24 -0.03 46.62
CA PRO A 366 -30.26 0.57 45.29
C PRO A 366 -29.97 2.08 45.31
N GLU A 367 -30.29 2.76 46.42
CA GLU A 367 -30.10 4.21 46.60
C GLU A 367 -28.62 4.61 46.72
N ASN A 368 -27.76 3.69 47.19
CA ASN A 368 -26.32 3.94 47.39
C ASN A 368 -25.44 3.23 46.36
N LYS A 369 -25.99 2.97 45.16
CA LYS A 369 -25.29 2.27 44.09
C LYS A 369 -23.96 2.94 43.72
N ASP A 370 -23.92 4.27 43.71
CA ASP A 370 -22.72 5.03 43.34
C ASP A 370 -21.58 4.84 44.35
N ILE A 371 -21.91 4.77 45.64
CA ILE A 371 -20.91 4.55 46.72
C ILE A 371 -20.38 3.12 46.65
N ARG A 372 -21.26 2.14 46.41
CA ARG A 372 -20.85 0.74 46.18
C ARG A 372 -19.91 0.64 44.99
N GLN A 373 -20.27 1.26 43.86
CA GLN A 373 -19.45 1.25 42.65
C GLN A 373 -18.08 1.88 42.90
N LYS A 374 -18.01 3.02 43.61
CA LYS A 374 -16.72 3.63 43.97
C LYS A 374 -15.87 2.75 44.88
N ALA A 375 -16.47 1.99 45.78
CA ALA A 375 -15.75 1.04 46.62
C ALA A 375 -15.19 -0.13 45.80
N GLU A 376 -15.98 -0.68 44.86
CA GLU A 376 -15.54 -1.73 43.92
C GLU A 376 -14.43 -1.22 42.98
N GLU A 377 -14.56 0.00 42.47
CA GLU A 377 -13.54 0.65 41.63
C GLU A 377 -12.24 0.88 42.40
N ALA A 378 -12.31 1.31 43.66
CA ALA A 378 -11.13 1.49 44.50
C ALA A 378 -10.39 0.16 44.74
N ILE A 379 -11.11 -0.94 44.99
CA ILE A 379 -10.52 -2.29 45.08
C ILE A 379 -9.86 -2.69 43.75
N ALA A 380 -10.52 -2.42 42.62
CA ALA A 380 -9.96 -2.71 41.30
C ALA A 380 -8.69 -1.89 40.99
N ILE A 381 -8.59 -0.66 41.51
CA ILE A 381 -7.36 0.15 41.40
C ILE A 381 -6.23 -0.48 42.20
N LEU A 382 -6.49 -0.96 43.42
CA LEU A 382 -5.49 -1.66 44.24
C LEU A 382 -4.96 -2.93 43.55
N GLU A 383 -5.84 -3.64 42.83
CA GLU A 383 -5.44 -4.83 42.05
C GLU A 383 -4.57 -4.43 40.84
N LYS A 384 -4.98 -3.41 40.08
CA LYS A 384 -4.23 -2.93 38.90
C LYS A 384 -2.87 -2.32 39.25
N SER A 385 -2.74 -1.74 40.45
CA SER A 385 -1.47 -1.19 40.93
C SER A 385 -0.53 -2.26 41.52
N HIS A 386 -0.92 -3.53 41.52
CA HIS A 386 -0.20 -4.63 42.18
C HIS A 386 0.02 -4.41 43.69
N ALA A 387 -0.83 -3.58 44.33
CA ALA A 387 -0.84 -3.45 45.78
C ALA A 387 -1.48 -4.68 46.45
N ILE A 388 -2.47 -5.28 45.77
CA ILE A 388 -3.06 -6.57 46.09
C ILE A 388 -3.10 -7.43 44.84
N ASP A 389 -2.92 -8.73 44.99
CA ASP A 389 -2.99 -9.72 43.92
C ASP A 389 -4.17 -10.68 44.16
N GLY A 390 -4.90 -10.99 43.10
CA GLY A 390 -5.92 -12.03 43.11
C GLY A 390 -5.29 -13.43 43.30
N ILE A 391 -5.91 -14.24 44.16
CA ILE A 391 -5.49 -15.63 44.37
C ILE A 391 -5.91 -16.48 43.15
N PRO A 392 -5.02 -17.28 42.53
CA PRO A 392 -5.36 -18.14 41.40
C PRO A 392 -6.30 -19.29 41.79
N THR A 393 -7.48 -19.38 41.18
CA THR A 393 -8.54 -20.35 41.57
C THR A 393 -8.83 -21.40 40.48
N THR A 394 -9.65 -21.10 39.48
CA THR A 394 -10.25 -22.11 38.61
C THR A 394 -9.17 -22.82 37.79
N GLY A 395 -9.13 -24.15 37.90
CA GLY A 395 -8.18 -25.02 37.20
C GLY A 395 -6.82 -25.19 37.87
N THR A 396 -6.53 -24.46 38.96
CA THR A 396 -5.30 -24.62 39.74
C THR A 396 -5.46 -25.68 40.84
N SER A 397 -4.34 -26.13 41.40
CA SER A 397 -4.35 -27.03 42.56
C SER A 397 -4.78 -26.27 43.81
N PHE A 398 -5.63 -26.91 44.61
CA PHE A 398 -6.00 -26.44 45.94
C PHE A 398 -4.76 -26.30 46.83
N ASP A 399 -4.72 -25.19 47.57
CA ASP A 399 -3.73 -24.89 48.61
C ASP A 399 -4.48 -24.42 49.85
N GLU A 400 -4.28 -25.12 50.96
CA GLU A 400 -4.92 -24.83 52.25
C GLU A 400 -4.56 -23.44 52.80
N LYS A 401 -3.42 -22.85 52.44
CA LYS A 401 -3.09 -21.49 52.91
C LYS A 401 -3.87 -20.41 52.17
N LEU A 402 -4.15 -20.63 50.89
CA LEU A 402 -4.72 -19.62 49.98
C LEU A 402 -6.23 -19.79 49.74
N HIS A 403 -6.75 -21.00 49.92
CA HIS A 403 -8.09 -21.36 49.50
C HIS A 403 -8.93 -21.90 50.65
N LYS A 404 -10.22 -21.60 50.66
CA LYS A 404 -11.20 -22.15 51.61
C LYS A 404 -12.21 -22.99 50.84
N VAL A 405 -12.25 -24.29 51.12
CA VAL A 405 -13.19 -25.22 50.46
C VAL A 405 -14.58 -25.08 51.08
N VAL A 406 -15.60 -24.90 50.24
CA VAL A 406 -17.01 -24.90 50.68
C VAL A 406 -17.77 -26.13 50.18
N ARG A 407 -17.38 -26.68 49.02
CA ARG A 407 -17.94 -27.94 48.49
C ARG A 407 -16.86 -28.78 47.84
N SER A 408 -17.05 -30.09 47.87
CA SER A 408 -16.19 -31.08 47.21
C SER A 408 -17.05 -31.97 46.33
N PHE A 409 -16.55 -32.33 45.15
CA PHE A 409 -17.22 -33.18 44.18
C PHE A 409 -16.33 -34.35 43.80
N HIS A 410 -16.91 -35.52 43.53
CA HIS A 410 -16.15 -36.62 42.95
C HIS A 410 -16.19 -36.54 41.42
N THR A 411 -15.04 -36.75 40.77
CA THR A 411 -14.94 -36.78 39.30
C THR A 411 -13.67 -37.50 38.87
N THR A 412 -13.65 -38.05 37.66
CA THR A 412 -12.42 -38.58 37.03
C THR A 412 -11.93 -37.71 35.87
N LEU A 413 -12.58 -36.58 35.62
CA LEU A 413 -12.32 -35.72 34.46
C LEU A 413 -11.14 -34.76 34.68
N VAL A 414 -10.79 -34.51 35.95
CA VAL A 414 -9.72 -33.61 36.35
C VAL A 414 -8.90 -34.20 37.48
N GLU A 415 -7.69 -33.66 37.66
CA GLU A 415 -6.77 -34.08 38.70
C GLU A 415 -7.35 -33.86 40.11
N ASP A 416 -6.87 -34.67 41.05
CA ASP A 416 -7.29 -34.63 42.45
C ASP A 416 -6.87 -33.30 43.08
N GLY A 417 -7.79 -32.65 43.79
CA GLY A 417 -7.54 -31.34 44.40
C GLY A 417 -7.64 -30.16 43.44
N THR A 418 -8.06 -30.36 42.19
CA THR A 418 -8.29 -29.25 41.25
C THR A 418 -9.47 -28.38 41.72
N ILE A 419 -9.29 -27.06 41.70
CA ILE A 419 -10.37 -26.11 41.95
C ILE A 419 -11.27 -26.02 40.72
N VAL A 420 -12.55 -26.37 40.87
CA VAL A 420 -13.51 -26.42 39.77
C VAL A 420 -14.35 -25.15 39.64
N HIS A 421 -14.51 -24.40 40.72
CA HIS A 421 -15.31 -23.17 40.71
C HIS A 421 -14.88 -22.22 41.81
N GLU A 422 -14.85 -20.93 41.48
CA GLU A 422 -14.65 -19.84 42.43
C GLU A 422 -16.02 -19.28 42.87
N VAL A 423 -16.32 -19.40 44.16
CA VAL A 423 -17.52 -18.83 44.78
C VAL A 423 -17.28 -17.37 45.20
N SER A 424 -16.08 -17.08 45.69
CA SER A 424 -15.65 -15.73 46.04
C SER A 424 -14.16 -15.59 45.79
N ARG A 425 -13.80 -14.47 45.18
CA ARG A 425 -12.42 -14.11 44.92
C ARG A 425 -11.63 -13.96 46.21
N GLY A 426 -10.37 -14.41 46.17
CA GLY A 426 -9.41 -14.22 47.24
C GLY A 426 -8.34 -13.22 46.83
N PHE A 427 -7.74 -12.57 47.82
CA PHE A 427 -6.73 -11.54 47.62
C PHE A 427 -5.58 -11.74 48.59
N LYS A 428 -4.36 -11.44 48.14
CA LYS A 428 -3.14 -11.46 48.93
C LYS A 428 -2.28 -10.24 48.61
N THR A 429 -1.46 -9.82 49.56
CA THR A 429 -0.29 -8.96 49.29
C THR A 429 0.94 -9.84 49.08
N ALA A 430 2.10 -9.23 48.89
CA ALA A 430 3.37 -9.97 48.80
C ALA A 430 3.67 -10.80 50.06
N GLU A 431 3.23 -10.35 51.23
CA GLU A 431 3.58 -10.94 52.52
C GLU A 431 2.42 -11.66 53.20
N HIS A 432 1.17 -11.23 52.97
CA HIS A 432 0.01 -11.69 53.74
C HIS A 432 -1.17 -12.07 52.84
N VAL A 433 -1.92 -13.10 53.24
CA VAL A 433 -3.21 -13.42 52.65
C VAL A 433 -4.27 -12.52 53.29
N ILE A 434 -4.88 -11.63 52.51
CA ILE A 434 -5.94 -10.74 52.98
C ILE A 434 -7.23 -11.55 53.15
N GLN A 435 -7.62 -12.25 52.08
CA GLN A 435 -8.84 -13.03 52.03
C GLN A 435 -8.58 -14.32 51.24
N ARG A 436 -8.83 -15.48 51.85
CA ARG A 436 -8.76 -16.76 51.16
C ARG A 436 -9.85 -16.85 50.10
N ALA A 437 -9.51 -17.35 48.93
CA ALA A 437 -10.49 -17.58 47.88
C ALA A 437 -11.44 -18.72 48.29
N ILE A 438 -12.74 -18.51 48.15
CA ILE A 438 -13.74 -19.51 48.50
C ILE A 438 -14.02 -20.35 47.26
N VAL A 439 -13.78 -21.64 47.35
CA VAL A 439 -13.72 -22.51 46.17
C VAL A 439 -14.44 -23.83 46.35
N TRP A 440 -14.78 -24.44 45.22
CA TRP A 440 -15.19 -25.84 45.12
C TRP A 440 -14.03 -26.66 44.56
N ILE A 441 -13.85 -27.88 45.07
CA ILE A 441 -12.75 -28.76 44.66
C ILE A 441 -13.26 -30.08 44.07
N ALA A 442 -12.50 -30.61 43.11
CA ALA A 442 -12.66 -31.95 42.59
C ALA A 442 -11.79 -32.95 43.36
N LYS A 443 -12.34 -34.13 43.61
CA LYS A 443 -11.66 -35.28 44.19
C LYS A 443 -11.77 -36.45 43.21
N SER A 444 -10.63 -37.00 42.82
CA SER A 444 -10.54 -38.06 41.84
C SER A 444 -9.79 -39.29 42.33
N LYS A 445 -9.00 -39.17 43.40
CA LYS A 445 -8.25 -40.28 43.98
C LYS A 445 -8.93 -40.81 45.24
N PHE A 446 -9.38 -42.07 45.19
CA PHE A 446 -10.01 -42.74 46.33
C PHE A 446 -9.30 -44.05 46.67
N ARG A 447 -9.03 -44.28 47.97
CA ARG A 447 -8.31 -45.45 48.50
C ARG A 447 -9.10 -46.12 49.63
N CYS A 448 -8.99 -47.44 49.79
CA CYS A 448 -9.52 -48.15 50.97
C CYS A 448 -8.75 -47.65 52.20
N SER A 449 -9.46 -47.26 53.26
CA SER A 449 -8.84 -46.82 54.52
C SER A 449 -8.02 -47.93 55.18
N GLU A 450 -8.43 -49.19 55.05
CA GLU A 450 -7.78 -50.35 55.67
C GLU A 450 -6.58 -50.86 54.86
N CYS A 451 -6.79 -51.20 53.59
CA CYS A 451 -5.77 -51.89 52.78
C CYS A 451 -5.09 -50.99 51.74
N SER A 452 -5.36 -49.67 51.76
CA SER A 452 -4.78 -48.65 50.87
C SER A 452 -4.93 -48.92 49.35
N THR A 453 -5.76 -49.89 48.99
CA THR A 453 -6.00 -50.27 47.59
C THR A 453 -6.76 -49.16 46.88
N ILE A 454 -6.27 -48.78 45.69
CA ILE A 454 -6.89 -47.76 44.84
C ILE A 454 -8.21 -48.31 44.29
N GLY A 455 -9.29 -47.56 44.49
CA GLY A 455 -10.61 -47.91 43.98
C GLY A 455 -10.75 -47.61 42.50
N ARG A 456 -11.60 -48.37 41.79
CA ARG A 456 -11.96 -48.03 40.40
C ARG A 456 -12.89 -46.81 40.36
N PRO A 457 -12.93 -46.07 39.24
CA PRO A 457 -13.81 -44.91 39.05
C PRO A 457 -15.29 -45.13 39.38
N GLN A 458 -15.84 -46.31 39.11
CA GLN A 458 -17.24 -46.63 39.41
C GLN A 458 -17.49 -47.22 40.80
N ASP A 459 -16.44 -47.67 41.50
CA ASP A 459 -16.60 -48.40 42.76
C ASP A 459 -16.78 -47.42 43.91
N TYR A 460 -17.69 -47.73 44.84
CA TYR A 460 -17.83 -47.04 46.13
C TYR A 460 -17.15 -47.79 47.27
N PHE A 461 -16.96 -49.10 47.10
CA PHE A 461 -16.35 -50.00 48.07
C PHE A 461 -15.12 -50.67 47.45
N CYS A 462 -14.15 -51.02 48.28
CA CYS A 462 -12.95 -51.70 47.82
C CYS A 462 -13.23 -53.15 47.46
N HIS A 463 -12.76 -53.57 46.29
CA HIS A 463 -12.86 -54.96 45.82
C HIS A 463 -12.10 -56.00 46.65
N LYS A 464 -11.18 -55.58 47.56
CA LYS A 464 -10.43 -56.49 48.44
C LYS A 464 -10.98 -56.55 49.86
N CYS A 465 -11.16 -55.38 50.48
CA CYS A 465 -11.48 -55.24 51.91
C CYS A 465 -12.99 -55.04 52.16
N GLY A 466 -13.80 -54.76 51.12
CA GLY A 466 -15.22 -54.42 51.25
C GLY A 466 -15.53 -53.05 51.87
N MET A 467 -14.52 -52.34 52.39
CA MET A 467 -14.68 -51.03 53.03
C MET A 467 -14.91 -49.90 52.03
N GLU A 468 -15.52 -48.81 52.51
CA GLU A 468 -15.76 -47.60 51.72
C GLU A 468 -14.44 -46.98 51.23
N LEU A 469 -14.47 -46.50 49.98
CA LEU A 469 -13.35 -45.78 49.39
C LEU A 469 -13.38 -44.32 49.85
N CYS A 470 -12.26 -43.84 50.38
CA CYS A 470 -12.12 -42.50 50.94
C CYS A 470 -11.14 -41.65 50.13
N ALA A 471 -11.42 -40.35 50.06
CA ALA A 471 -10.47 -39.35 49.58
C ALA A 471 -9.32 -39.14 50.59
N PRO A 472 -8.23 -38.45 50.22
CA PRO A 472 -7.07 -38.25 51.10
C PRO A 472 -7.40 -37.57 52.44
N ASP A 473 -8.47 -36.78 52.50
CA ASP A 473 -8.95 -36.11 53.71
C ASP A 473 -9.95 -36.94 54.53
N GLY A 474 -10.10 -38.23 54.20
CA GLY A 474 -11.00 -39.16 54.90
C GLY A 474 -12.47 -39.09 54.48
N THR A 475 -12.84 -38.22 53.53
CA THR A 475 -14.23 -38.13 53.07
C THR A 475 -14.59 -39.34 52.22
N THR A 476 -15.66 -40.07 52.58
CA THR A 476 -16.08 -41.25 51.81
C THR A 476 -16.69 -40.84 50.47
N LYS A 477 -16.36 -41.57 49.40
CA LYS A 477 -16.81 -41.27 48.02
C LYS A 477 -18.34 -41.19 47.91
N LYS A 478 -19.05 -42.02 48.68
CA LYS A 478 -20.52 -42.07 48.73
C LYS A 478 -21.15 -40.77 49.23
N LYS A 479 -20.45 -40.00 50.08
CA LYS A 479 -20.93 -38.72 50.62
C LYS A 479 -20.68 -37.54 49.69
N LEU A 480 -19.87 -37.72 48.65
CA LEU A 480 -19.58 -36.68 47.69
C LEU A 480 -20.61 -36.72 46.55
N PRO A 481 -21.16 -35.58 46.12
CA PRO A 481 -21.91 -35.51 44.87
C PRO A 481 -20.97 -35.63 43.66
N PRO A 482 -21.46 -36.11 42.50
CA PRO A 482 -20.73 -36.02 41.24
C PRO A 482 -20.58 -34.54 40.83
N LEU A 483 -19.54 -34.24 40.05
CA LEU A 483 -19.33 -32.89 39.51
C LEU A 483 -20.54 -32.45 38.67
N PRO A 484 -21.19 -31.31 38.94
CA PRO A 484 -22.32 -30.85 38.14
C PRO A 484 -21.90 -30.56 36.70
N ALA A 485 -22.69 -30.99 35.72
CA ALA A 485 -22.44 -30.69 34.30
C ALA A 485 -23.06 -29.35 33.90
N THR A 486 -22.85 -28.30 34.70
CA THR A 486 -23.37 -26.96 34.41
C THR A 486 -22.41 -26.16 33.54
N VAL A 487 -22.97 -25.41 32.58
CA VAL A 487 -22.20 -24.61 31.62
C VAL A 487 -21.28 -23.60 32.33
N ASP A 488 -21.79 -22.89 33.33
CA ASP A 488 -21.06 -21.86 34.08
C ASP A 488 -19.85 -22.42 34.87
N LEU A 489 -19.91 -23.70 35.24
CA LEU A 489 -18.83 -24.36 35.98
C LEU A 489 -17.81 -25.00 35.04
N CYS A 490 -18.28 -25.74 34.03
CA CYS A 490 -17.40 -26.53 33.17
C CYS A 490 -16.67 -25.68 32.11
N LEU A 491 -17.27 -24.62 31.56
CA LEU A 491 -16.63 -23.83 30.50
C LEU A 491 -15.35 -23.10 30.96
N PRO A 492 -15.31 -22.40 32.11
CA PRO A 492 -14.08 -21.76 32.57
C PRO A 492 -12.96 -22.77 32.84
N LEU A 493 -13.31 -23.96 33.33
CA LEU A 493 -12.37 -25.04 33.57
C LEU A 493 -11.82 -25.62 32.24
N ILE A 494 -12.67 -25.79 31.23
CA ILE A 494 -12.26 -26.18 29.88
C ILE A 494 -11.32 -25.12 29.27
N ASP A 495 -11.67 -23.84 29.35
CA ASP A 495 -10.85 -22.75 28.82
C ASP A 495 -9.47 -22.71 29.50
N TYR A 496 -9.40 -23.00 30.81
CA TYR A 496 -8.13 -23.14 31.52
C TYR A 496 -7.32 -24.36 31.06
N CYS A 497 -7.95 -25.54 30.94
CA CYS A 497 -7.28 -26.75 30.43
C CYS A 497 -6.74 -26.55 29.01
N MET A 498 -7.49 -25.86 28.14
CA MET A 498 -7.05 -25.47 26.80
C MET A 498 -5.82 -24.56 26.84
N THR A 499 -5.82 -23.56 27.71
CA THR A 499 -4.70 -22.62 27.87
C THR A 499 -3.43 -23.33 28.37
N GLN A 500 -3.57 -24.30 29.27
CA GLN A 500 -2.47 -25.11 29.80
C GLN A 500 -2.09 -26.31 28.91
N ARG A 501 -2.63 -26.41 27.69
CA ARG A 501 -2.42 -27.53 26.74
C ARG A 501 -2.78 -28.92 27.29
N ARG A 502 -3.69 -28.99 28.28
CA ARG A 502 -4.27 -30.24 28.79
C ARG A 502 -5.47 -30.64 27.92
N ILE A 503 -5.18 -30.99 26.66
CA ILE A 503 -6.19 -31.18 25.61
C ILE A 503 -7.10 -32.38 25.90
N GLN A 504 -6.58 -33.45 26.52
CA GLN A 504 -7.37 -34.62 26.86
C GLN A 504 -8.42 -34.31 27.95
N GLU A 505 -8.03 -33.67 29.05
CA GLU A 505 -8.95 -33.23 30.09
C GLU A 505 -10.02 -32.27 29.55
N ALA A 506 -9.61 -31.35 28.67
CA ALA A 506 -10.53 -30.41 28.02
C ALA A 506 -11.55 -31.14 27.14
N ASN A 507 -11.14 -32.16 26.39
CA ASN A 507 -12.02 -33.00 25.58
C ASN A 507 -12.97 -33.82 26.46
N ASP A 508 -12.49 -34.41 27.55
CA ASP A 508 -13.30 -35.23 28.47
C ASP A 508 -14.34 -34.37 29.20
N LEU A 509 -13.97 -33.18 29.67
CA LEU A 509 -14.88 -32.20 30.26
C LEU A 509 -15.90 -31.69 29.24
N LEU A 510 -15.49 -31.44 28.00
CA LEU A 510 -16.40 -30.97 26.95
C LEU A 510 -17.37 -32.08 26.52
N ALA A 511 -16.92 -33.34 26.44
CA ALA A 511 -17.77 -34.49 26.18
C ALA A 511 -18.74 -34.74 27.33
N TYR A 512 -18.30 -34.55 28.58
CA TYR A 512 -19.16 -34.61 29.76
C TYR A 512 -20.27 -33.55 29.71
N LEU A 513 -19.91 -32.29 29.44
CA LEU A 513 -20.86 -31.18 29.35
C LEU A 513 -21.82 -31.32 28.15
N ALA A 514 -21.34 -31.82 27.01
CA ALA A 514 -22.15 -32.00 25.80
C ALA A 514 -23.23 -33.09 25.95
N LYS A 515 -23.07 -34.04 26.90
CA LYS A 515 -24.12 -35.04 27.18
C LYS A 515 -25.39 -34.41 27.75
N GLU A 516 -25.25 -33.40 28.60
CA GLU A 516 -26.40 -32.72 29.21
C GLU A 516 -26.86 -31.49 28.41
N HIS A 517 -25.95 -30.87 27.65
CA HIS A 517 -26.22 -29.64 26.89
C HIS A 517 -25.73 -29.72 25.43
N PRO A 518 -26.25 -30.62 24.58
CA PRO A 518 -25.71 -30.88 23.24
C PRO A 518 -25.77 -29.67 22.30
N ASP A 519 -26.81 -28.84 22.40
CA ASP A 519 -27.08 -27.73 21.48
C ASP A 519 -26.53 -26.37 21.94
N HIS A 520 -25.79 -26.32 23.04
CA HIS A 520 -25.32 -25.04 23.58
C HIS A 520 -24.22 -24.42 22.69
N PRO A 521 -24.38 -23.18 22.20
CA PRO A 521 -23.50 -22.59 21.19
C PRO A 521 -22.05 -22.43 21.69
N ALA A 522 -21.87 -22.15 22.98
CA ALA A 522 -20.54 -22.03 23.57
C ALA A 522 -19.76 -23.36 23.55
N ILE A 523 -20.45 -24.51 23.62
CA ILE A 523 -19.84 -25.84 23.60
C ILE A 523 -19.39 -26.18 22.19
N GLN A 524 -20.23 -25.91 21.18
CA GLN A 524 -19.88 -26.09 19.77
C GLN A 524 -18.63 -25.27 19.39
N LYS A 525 -18.56 -24.02 19.87
CA LYS A 525 -17.38 -23.15 19.67
C LYS A 525 -16.11 -23.74 20.31
N ARG A 526 -16.15 -24.20 21.56
CA ARG A 526 -14.96 -24.83 22.18
C ARG A 526 -14.58 -26.13 21.50
N ARG A 527 -15.56 -26.90 21.01
CA ARG A 527 -15.33 -28.14 20.24
C ARG A 527 -14.58 -27.88 18.94
N SER A 528 -14.92 -26.81 18.20
CA SER A 528 -14.17 -26.44 16.99
C SER A 528 -12.75 -25.96 17.30
N VAL A 529 -12.55 -25.21 18.38
CA VAL A 529 -11.21 -24.75 18.78
C VAL A 529 -10.35 -25.94 19.23
N LEU A 530 -10.90 -26.88 20.01
CA LEU A 530 -10.18 -28.09 20.42
C LEU A 530 -9.82 -28.97 19.22
N ALA A 531 -10.71 -29.09 18.23
CA ALA A 531 -10.41 -29.82 16.99
C ALA A 531 -9.20 -29.21 16.25
N GLN A 532 -9.12 -27.87 16.16
CA GLN A 532 -7.97 -27.16 15.58
C GLN A 532 -6.68 -27.36 16.38
N LEU A 533 -6.75 -27.32 17.71
CA LEU A 533 -5.60 -27.52 18.59
C LEU A 533 -5.08 -28.98 18.62
N SER A 534 -5.95 -29.94 18.32
CA SER A 534 -5.62 -31.36 18.27
C SER A 534 -5.09 -31.84 16.91
N ALA A 535 -5.16 -31.00 15.86
CA ALA A 535 -4.65 -31.34 14.54
C ALA A 535 -3.10 -31.34 14.56
N PRO A 536 -2.43 -32.36 13.96
CA PRO A 536 -0.99 -32.35 13.83
C PRO A 536 -0.55 -31.13 13.01
N PRO A 537 0.61 -30.50 13.32
CA PRO A 537 1.11 -29.40 12.53
C PRO A 537 1.27 -29.89 11.09
N THR A 538 0.58 -29.23 10.15
CA THR A 538 0.77 -29.44 8.73
C THR A 538 2.27 -29.31 8.42
N PRO A 539 2.91 -30.34 7.82
CA PRO A 539 4.30 -30.22 7.42
C PRO A 539 4.41 -29.08 6.40
N ALA A 540 5.28 -28.11 6.71
CA ALA A 540 5.66 -27.03 5.82
C ALA A 540 6.64 -27.52 4.76
#